data_AF-A0A352VZU4-F1
#
_entry.id   AF-A0A352VZU4-F1
#
_cell.length_a   1.000
_cell.length_b   1.000
_cell.length_c   1.000
_cell.angle_alpha   90.00
_cell.angle_beta   90.00
_cell.angle_gamma   90.00
#
_symmetry.space_group_name_H-M   'P 1'
#
loop_
_entity.id
_entity.type
_entity.pdbx_description
1 polymer ?
#
loop_
_entity_poly.entity_id
_entity_poly.type
_entity_poly.pdbx_seq_one_letter_code
_entity_poly.pdbx_strand_id
1 'polypeptide(L)'
;LGLIVPQIRITDNLKLQPDEYQIKINGVPVGKYRLRPSKYLAMNTSGIETELEGEKTMEPAFGLPAVWIDDEYREKAEKKGFTVVDNPSVIATHLTELIKRNAHEILGRQEVKQIIDNVRKNNQALVDELKDKGISVGYVQKVLQQLLLEGISIRNIVRILELVADFGPGAKNIELLTEHVRSGLNRQICEMFADEARNIHAAICSTELESELLEAVVETDSGNVLNLGPDALKTLIDNIGRAFREMRDKGFSEILLVEPNLRSALRKVLQRSYQQAAIISAGEIAPDYNIDIIRVV
;
A
#
# COMPACT_ATOMS: atom_id res chain seq x y z
N LEU A 1 9.35 1.13 3.32
CA LEU A 1 8.41 0.89 4.44
C LEU A 1 9.04 1.04 5.83
N GLY A 2 10.31 0.72 6.07
CA GLY A 2 10.87 0.81 7.44
C GLY A 2 10.51 -0.38 8.34
N LEU A 3 9.94 -1.42 7.73
CA LEU A 3 9.71 -2.72 8.33
C LEU A 3 11.04 -3.47 8.51
N ILE A 4 11.24 -4.07 9.69
CA ILE A 4 12.30 -5.06 9.91
C ILE A 4 11.75 -6.40 9.42
N VAL A 5 12.28 -6.89 8.30
CA VAL A 5 11.86 -8.17 7.73
C VAL A 5 12.61 -9.30 8.46
N PRO A 6 11.91 -10.30 9.01
CA PRO A 6 12.54 -11.47 9.61
C PRO A 6 13.40 -12.23 8.59
N GLN A 7 14.31 -13.06 9.10
CA GLN A 7 15.17 -13.88 8.24
C GLN A 7 14.33 -14.79 7.33
N ILE A 8 14.58 -14.70 6.02
CA ILE A 8 13.90 -15.49 5.01
C ILE A 8 14.52 -16.89 4.97
N ARG A 9 13.70 -17.92 5.18
CA ARG A 9 14.13 -19.32 5.13
C ARG A 9 13.80 -19.89 3.75
N ILE A 10 14.79 -20.53 3.13
CA ILE A 10 14.65 -21.21 1.84
C ILE A 10 14.72 -22.71 2.10
N THR A 11 13.73 -23.45 1.62
CA THR A 11 13.62 -24.90 1.82
C THR A 11 13.09 -25.56 0.55
N ASP A 12 13.65 -26.71 0.20
CA ASP A 12 13.15 -27.51 -0.91
C ASP A 12 11.79 -28.12 -0.59
N ASN A 13 10.92 -28.24 -1.60
CA ASN A 13 9.62 -28.87 -1.48
C ASN A 13 9.36 -29.77 -2.68
N LEU A 14 9.54 -31.08 -2.48
CA LEU A 14 9.39 -32.11 -3.53
C LEU A 14 7.95 -32.24 -4.08
N LYS A 15 6.96 -31.57 -3.49
CA LYS A 15 5.59 -31.53 -4.00
C LYS A 15 5.36 -30.43 -5.05
N LEU A 16 6.28 -29.48 -5.19
CA LEU A 16 6.21 -28.44 -6.23
C LEU A 16 6.72 -28.99 -7.57
N GLN A 17 6.31 -28.36 -8.65
CA GLN A 17 6.91 -28.62 -9.96
C GLN A 17 8.38 -28.16 -9.98
N PRO A 18 9.25 -28.75 -10.82
CA PRO A 18 10.68 -28.40 -10.85
C PRO A 18 10.99 -26.93 -11.13
N ASP A 19 10.09 -26.25 -11.84
CA ASP A 19 10.18 -24.84 -12.25
C ASP A 19 9.32 -23.92 -11.38
N GLU A 20 8.75 -24.40 -10.27
CA GLU A 20 7.80 -23.66 -9.44
C GLU A 20 8.39 -23.30 -8.08
N TYR A 21 8.10 -22.07 -7.62
CA TYR A 21 8.35 -21.68 -6.23
C TYR A 21 7.07 -21.24 -5.53
N GLN A 22 7.08 -21.31 -4.20
CA GLN A 22 6.00 -20.85 -3.34
C GLN A 22 6.56 -20.00 -2.20
N ILE A 23 5.92 -18.87 -1.94
CA ILE A 23 6.24 -17.95 -0.84
C ILE A 23 5.18 -18.12 0.24
N LYS A 24 5.63 -18.25 1.49
CA LYS A 24 4.78 -18.40 2.67
C LYS A 24 5.08 -17.33 3.70
N ILE A 25 4.04 -16.82 4.34
CA ILE A 25 4.13 -15.95 5.52
C ILE A 25 3.45 -16.69 6.66
N ASN A 26 4.12 -16.81 7.81
CA ASN A 26 3.63 -17.57 8.97
C ASN A 26 3.19 -19.01 8.62
N GLY A 27 3.85 -19.64 7.65
CA GLY A 27 3.54 -20.99 7.17
C GLY A 27 2.37 -21.09 6.17
N VAL A 28 1.67 -19.98 5.92
CA VAL A 28 0.54 -19.91 4.99
C VAL A 28 1.01 -19.44 3.62
N PRO A 29 0.68 -20.14 2.51
CA PRO A 29 1.00 -19.69 1.16
C PRO A 29 0.37 -18.33 0.85
N VAL A 30 1.19 -17.38 0.39
CA VAL A 30 0.75 -16.03 -0.03
C VAL A 30 1.05 -15.74 -1.50
N GLY A 31 1.89 -16.56 -2.13
CA GLY A 31 2.19 -16.44 -3.56
C GLY A 31 2.87 -17.68 -4.10
N LYS A 32 2.72 -17.93 -5.39
CA LYS A 32 3.39 -19.00 -6.13
C LYS A 32 3.61 -18.56 -7.57
N TYR A 33 4.64 -19.08 -8.22
CA TYR A 33 4.87 -18.78 -9.62
C TYR A 33 5.73 -19.85 -10.28
N ARG A 34 5.57 -20.00 -11.61
CA ARG A 34 6.38 -20.90 -12.43
C ARG A 34 7.35 -20.10 -13.28
N LEU A 35 8.61 -20.51 -13.23
CA LEU A 35 9.73 -19.93 -13.94
C LEU A 35 9.96 -20.70 -15.24
N ARG A 36 10.79 -20.13 -16.11
CA ARG A 36 11.34 -20.84 -17.27
C ARG A 36 12.85 -20.83 -17.13
N PRO A 37 13.46 -21.96 -16.70
CA PRO A 37 14.91 -22.05 -16.60
C PRO A 37 15.57 -21.64 -17.92
N SER A 38 16.70 -20.92 -17.82
CA SER A 38 17.46 -20.42 -18.97
C SER A 38 16.74 -19.43 -19.89
N LYS A 39 15.54 -18.95 -19.53
CA LYS A 39 14.83 -17.86 -20.21
C LYS A 39 14.82 -16.58 -19.38
N TYR A 40 14.49 -15.48 -20.04
CA TYR A 40 14.27 -14.18 -19.43
C TYR A 40 12.82 -13.76 -19.59
N LEU A 41 12.34 -12.96 -18.64
CA LEU A 41 11.00 -12.41 -18.68
C LEU A 41 11.06 -10.99 -19.24
N ALA A 42 10.43 -10.76 -20.38
CA ALA A 42 10.32 -9.45 -21.00
C ALA A 42 8.94 -8.84 -20.72
N MET A 43 8.92 -7.62 -20.19
CA MET A 43 7.71 -6.88 -19.84
C MET A 43 7.66 -5.58 -20.62
N ASN A 44 6.48 -5.26 -21.15
CA ASN A 44 6.26 -3.99 -21.83
C ASN A 44 5.86 -2.91 -20.81
N THR A 45 6.80 -2.03 -20.47
CA THR A 45 6.59 -0.92 -19.54
C THR A 45 6.41 0.42 -20.25
N SER A 46 6.57 0.46 -21.58
CA SER A 46 6.59 1.69 -22.39
C SER A 46 5.26 1.98 -23.10
N GLY A 47 4.26 1.08 -23.00
CA GLY A 47 2.95 1.25 -23.63
C GLY A 47 2.97 1.16 -25.17
N ILE A 48 4.11 0.80 -25.75
CA ILE A 48 4.26 0.67 -27.20
C ILE A 48 3.64 -0.66 -27.63
N GLU A 49 2.68 -0.67 -28.56
CA GLU A 49 2.14 -1.89 -29.15
C GLU A 49 3.17 -2.57 -30.07
N THR A 50 4.19 -3.18 -29.48
CA THR A 50 5.15 -4.03 -30.18
C THR A 50 5.02 -5.43 -29.65
N GLU A 51 4.70 -6.40 -30.50
CA GLU A 51 4.71 -7.81 -30.09
C GLU A 51 6.15 -8.36 -30.05
N LEU A 52 6.37 -9.23 -29.07
CA LEU A 52 7.59 -10.01 -28.89
C LEU A 52 7.22 -11.49 -29.03
N GLU A 53 8.00 -12.22 -29.83
CA GLU A 53 7.82 -13.67 -29.98
C GLU A 53 8.29 -14.38 -28.71
N GLY A 54 7.51 -15.36 -28.25
CA GLY A 54 7.81 -16.15 -27.06
C GLY A 54 6.57 -16.67 -26.35
N GLU A 55 6.76 -17.28 -25.19
CA GLU A 55 5.66 -17.80 -24.37
C GLU A 55 5.03 -16.66 -23.56
N LYS A 56 3.80 -16.28 -23.92
CA LYS A 56 3.03 -15.24 -23.21
C LYS A 56 2.69 -15.71 -21.79
N THR A 57 2.87 -14.82 -20.82
CA THR A 57 2.57 -15.05 -19.40
C THR A 57 2.14 -13.74 -18.72
N MET A 58 1.83 -13.80 -17.44
CA MET A 58 1.71 -12.65 -16.56
C MET A 58 2.89 -12.69 -15.61
N GLU A 59 3.54 -11.57 -15.32
CA GLU A 59 4.54 -11.57 -14.26
C GLU A 59 3.84 -11.80 -12.89
N PRO A 60 4.60 -12.14 -11.83
CA PRO A 60 3.98 -12.43 -10.54
C PRO A 60 3.78 -11.21 -9.62
N ALA A 61 4.51 -10.11 -9.84
CA ALA A 61 4.61 -9.02 -8.87
C ALA A 61 3.41 -8.06 -8.94
N PHE A 62 3.13 -7.49 -10.10
CA PHE A 62 2.14 -6.45 -10.38
C PHE A 62 0.99 -6.92 -11.28
N GLY A 63 1.11 -8.08 -11.94
CA GLY A 63 0.11 -8.61 -12.86
C GLY A 63 0.15 -7.95 -14.24
N LEU A 64 1.34 -7.60 -14.72
CA LEU A 64 1.60 -7.08 -16.05
C LEU A 64 1.76 -8.21 -17.08
N PRO A 65 1.25 -8.02 -18.31
CA PRO A 65 1.54 -8.92 -19.43
C PRO A 65 3.04 -9.01 -19.70
N ALA A 66 3.53 -10.23 -19.87
CA ALA A 66 4.94 -10.51 -20.09
C ALA A 66 5.15 -11.66 -21.08
N VAL A 67 6.38 -11.81 -21.56
CA VAL A 67 6.76 -12.88 -22.50
C VAL A 67 8.07 -13.51 -22.06
N TRP A 68 8.11 -14.83 -21.98
CA TRP A 68 9.37 -15.56 -21.81
C TRP A 68 10.12 -15.64 -23.13
N ILE A 69 11.36 -15.16 -23.11
CA ILE A 69 12.25 -15.12 -24.27
C ILE A 69 13.56 -15.86 -23.99
N ASP A 70 14.14 -16.41 -25.04
CA ASP A 70 15.49 -16.97 -25.02
C ASP A 70 16.54 -15.85 -25.03
N ASP A 71 17.75 -16.12 -24.53
CA ASP A 71 18.83 -15.14 -24.35
C ASP A 71 19.17 -14.38 -25.65
N GLU A 72 19.10 -15.06 -26.80
CA GLU A 72 19.35 -14.47 -28.12
C GLU A 72 18.40 -13.31 -28.48
N TYR A 73 17.21 -13.26 -27.88
CA TYR A 73 16.22 -12.20 -28.11
C TYR A 73 16.32 -11.05 -27.10
N ARG A 74 17.17 -11.17 -26.08
CA ARG A 74 17.27 -10.17 -25.00
C ARG A 74 17.59 -8.78 -25.52
N GLU A 75 18.70 -8.63 -26.26
CA GLU A 75 19.14 -7.32 -26.77
C GLU A 75 18.10 -6.71 -27.74
N LYS A 76 17.43 -7.58 -28.53
CA LYS A 76 16.35 -7.17 -29.45
C LYS A 76 15.12 -6.67 -28.68
N ALA A 77 14.76 -7.31 -27.57
CA ALA A 77 13.65 -6.91 -26.72
C ALA A 77 13.94 -5.58 -26.00
N GLU A 78 15.14 -5.44 -25.44
CA GLU A 78 15.59 -4.19 -24.80
C GLU A 78 15.57 -3.01 -25.78
N LYS A 79 16.06 -3.20 -27.02
CA LYS A 79 15.99 -2.19 -28.11
C LYS A 79 14.57 -1.81 -28.51
N LYS A 80 13.60 -2.71 -28.32
CA LYS A 80 12.17 -2.47 -28.54
C LYS A 80 11.49 -1.78 -27.35
N GLY A 81 12.22 -1.45 -26.29
CA GLY A 81 11.69 -0.77 -25.10
C GLY A 81 11.07 -1.71 -24.07
N PHE A 82 11.37 -3.03 -24.13
CA PHE A 82 10.97 -3.97 -23.09
C PHE A 82 11.96 -3.95 -21.92
N THR A 83 11.44 -4.08 -20.71
CA THR A 83 12.24 -4.41 -19.54
C THR A 83 12.44 -5.91 -19.49
N VAL A 84 13.70 -6.38 -19.59
CA VAL A 84 14.05 -7.80 -19.57
C VAL A 84 14.70 -8.15 -18.23
N VAL A 85 14.19 -9.17 -17.54
CA VAL A 85 14.66 -9.61 -16.22
C VAL A 85 14.94 -11.11 -16.17
N ASP A 86 15.93 -11.51 -15.38
CA ASP A 86 16.28 -12.91 -15.16
C ASP A 86 15.41 -13.56 -14.07
N ASN A 87 15.46 -14.89 -13.99
CA ASN A 87 14.67 -15.66 -13.02
C ASN A 87 14.92 -15.24 -11.55
N PRO A 88 16.16 -15.04 -11.07
CA PRO A 88 16.40 -14.50 -9.72
C PRO A 88 15.72 -13.15 -9.47
N SER A 89 15.75 -12.22 -10.43
CA SER A 89 15.10 -10.92 -10.30
C SER A 89 13.58 -11.03 -10.26
N VAL A 90 12.99 -11.98 -11.00
CA VAL A 90 11.54 -12.29 -10.95
C VAL A 90 11.15 -12.75 -9.54
N ILE A 91 11.90 -13.68 -8.94
CA ILE A 91 11.66 -14.15 -7.58
C ILE A 91 11.82 -13.00 -6.58
N ALA A 92 12.90 -12.21 -6.67
CA ALA A 92 13.19 -11.13 -5.74
C ALA A 92 12.13 -10.03 -5.77
N THR A 93 11.66 -9.66 -6.97
CA THR A 93 10.60 -8.66 -7.15
C THR A 93 9.28 -9.17 -6.59
N HIS A 94 8.90 -10.40 -6.91
CA HIS A 94 7.68 -11.01 -6.37
C HIS A 94 7.69 -11.08 -4.84
N LEU A 95 8.81 -11.54 -4.27
CA LEU A 95 8.99 -11.63 -2.82
C LEU A 95 8.90 -10.26 -2.16
N THR A 96 9.53 -9.24 -2.75
CA THR A 96 9.49 -7.86 -2.25
C THR A 96 8.07 -7.32 -2.23
N GLU A 97 7.30 -7.52 -3.31
CA GLU A 97 5.91 -7.05 -3.37
C GLU A 97 4.99 -7.80 -2.41
N LEU A 98 5.19 -9.12 -2.23
CA LEU A 98 4.45 -9.86 -1.21
C LEU A 98 4.78 -9.42 0.21
N ILE A 99 6.04 -9.10 0.51
CA ILE A 99 6.45 -8.54 1.81
C ILE A 99 5.77 -7.18 2.03
N LYS A 100 5.75 -6.30 1.02
CA LYS A 100 5.10 -4.98 1.12
C LYS A 100 3.59 -5.12 1.36
N ARG A 101 2.90 -5.94 0.58
CA ARG A 101 1.44 -6.17 0.69
C ARG A 101 1.04 -6.73 2.06
N ASN A 102 1.88 -7.61 2.61
CA ASN A 102 1.62 -8.28 3.89
C ASN A 102 2.46 -7.68 5.04
N ALA A 103 2.98 -6.46 4.89
CA ALA A 103 3.87 -5.84 5.88
C ALA A 103 3.23 -5.73 7.27
N HIS A 104 1.92 -5.46 7.30
CA HIS A 104 1.13 -5.39 8.53
C HIS A 104 1.02 -6.74 9.26
N GLU A 105 1.01 -7.87 8.53
CA GLU A 105 1.01 -9.21 9.12
C GLU A 105 2.39 -9.66 9.60
N ILE A 106 3.44 -9.20 8.92
CA ILE A 106 4.84 -9.50 9.28
C ILE A 106 5.26 -8.74 10.54
N LEU A 107 4.71 -7.55 10.78
CA LEU A 107 5.05 -6.74 11.95
C LEU A 107 4.47 -7.32 13.26
N GLY A 108 5.30 -8.06 13.99
CA GLY A 108 4.97 -8.63 15.29
C GLY A 108 5.33 -7.74 16.48
N ARG A 109 4.99 -8.22 17.69
CA ARG A 109 5.27 -7.52 18.95
C ARG A 109 6.78 -7.38 19.22
N GLN A 110 7.56 -8.39 18.85
CA GLN A 110 9.01 -8.39 19.09
C GLN A 110 9.71 -7.35 18.19
N GLU A 111 9.30 -7.26 16.94
CA GLU A 111 9.82 -6.29 15.97
C GLU A 111 9.51 -4.87 16.45
N VAL A 112 8.28 -4.59 16.91
CA VAL A 112 7.91 -3.28 17.47
C VAL A 112 8.70 -2.97 18.74
N LYS A 113 8.90 -3.94 19.63
CA LYS A 113 9.75 -3.76 20.81
C LYS A 113 11.18 -3.38 20.41
N GLN A 114 11.77 -4.09 19.45
CA GLN A 114 13.12 -3.77 18.94
C GLN A 114 13.19 -2.37 18.33
N ILE A 115 12.16 -1.96 17.59
CA ILE A 115 12.04 -0.60 17.05
C ILE A 115 12.04 0.43 18.20
N ILE A 116 11.18 0.25 19.22
CA ILE A 116 11.08 1.17 20.37
C ILE A 116 12.41 1.19 21.17
N ASP A 117 13.02 0.04 21.42
CA ASP A 117 14.30 -0.06 22.14
C ASP A 117 15.43 0.67 21.37
N ASN A 118 15.42 0.60 20.05
CA ASN A 118 16.36 1.35 19.21
C ASN A 118 16.11 2.86 19.27
N VAL A 119 14.85 3.31 19.25
CA VAL A 119 14.51 4.72 19.43
C VAL A 119 14.97 5.22 20.80
N ARG A 120 14.80 4.41 21.85
CA ARG A 120 15.16 4.77 23.23
C ARG A 120 16.63 5.15 23.40
N LYS A 121 17.53 4.59 22.59
CA LYS A 121 18.97 4.92 22.63
C LYS A 121 19.25 6.40 22.43
N ASN A 122 18.44 7.08 21.61
CA ASN A 122 18.61 8.49 21.25
C ASN A 122 17.45 9.38 21.70
N ASN A 123 16.26 8.82 21.98
CA ASN A 123 15.05 9.56 22.33
C ASN A 123 14.41 8.97 23.60
N GLN A 124 15.19 8.86 24.67
CA GLN A 124 14.73 8.24 25.91
C GLN A 124 13.50 8.95 26.51
N ALA A 125 13.49 10.29 26.51
CA ALA A 125 12.39 11.08 27.06
C ALA A 125 11.04 10.73 26.42
N LEU A 126 10.99 10.62 25.08
CA LEU A 126 9.80 10.23 24.34
C LEU A 126 9.32 8.82 24.72
N VAL A 127 10.24 7.86 24.82
CA VAL A 127 9.88 6.47 25.16
C VAL A 127 9.39 6.33 26.60
N ASP A 128 9.94 7.13 27.51
CA ASP A 128 9.49 7.13 28.90
C ASP A 128 8.13 7.86 29.04
N GLU A 129 7.90 8.96 28.31
CA GLU A 129 6.59 9.64 28.24
C GLU A 129 5.47 8.71 27.72
N LEU A 130 5.73 7.91 26.68
CA LEU A 130 4.76 6.92 26.20
C LEU A 130 4.32 5.95 27.31
N LYS A 131 5.26 5.52 28.16
CA LYS A 131 4.94 4.62 29.28
C LYS A 131 4.14 5.32 30.35
N ASP A 132 4.51 6.56 30.69
CA ASP A 132 3.80 7.38 31.68
C ASP A 132 2.35 7.63 31.24
N LYS A 133 2.13 7.78 29.93
CA LYS A 133 0.80 7.87 29.30
C LYS A 133 0.07 6.53 29.15
N GLY A 134 0.65 5.42 29.63
CA GLY A 134 0.04 4.08 29.58
C GLY A 134 0.03 3.44 28.18
N ILE A 135 0.83 3.94 27.24
CA ILE A 135 0.88 3.46 25.86
C ILE A 135 1.75 2.21 25.78
N SER A 136 1.10 1.06 25.56
CA SER A 136 1.78 -0.23 25.46
C SER A 136 2.43 -0.48 24.09
N VAL A 137 3.38 -1.41 24.03
CA VAL A 137 3.96 -1.90 22.75
C VAL A 137 2.87 -2.43 21.81
N GLY A 138 1.85 -3.10 22.34
CA GLY A 138 0.73 -3.59 21.54
C GLY A 138 -0.13 -2.46 20.96
N TYR A 139 -0.23 -1.33 21.66
CA TYR A 139 -0.93 -0.15 21.18
C TYR A 139 -0.19 0.49 19.99
N VAL A 140 1.12 0.70 20.13
CA VAL A 140 1.99 1.15 19.03
C VAL A 140 1.94 0.19 17.84
N GLN A 141 2.00 -1.13 18.10
CA GLN A 141 1.93 -2.14 17.04
C GLN A 141 0.68 -1.96 16.18
N LYS A 142 -0.50 -1.77 16.77
CA LYS A 142 -1.74 -1.65 16.00
C LYS A 142 -1.74 -0.41 15.10
N VAL A 143 -1.21 0.73 15.58
CA VAL A 143 -1.06 1.95 14.76
C VAL A 143 -0.11 1.68 13.59
N LEU A 144 1.07 1.12 13.85
CA LEU A 144 2.04 0.79 12.79
C LEU A 144 1.48 -0.22 11.78
N GLN A 145 0.71 -1.21 12.23
CA GLN A 145 0.05 -2.16 11.34
C GLN A 145 -0.99 -1.49 10.45
N GLN A 146 -1.80 -0.55 10.95
CA GLN A 146 -2.75 0.19 10.12
C GLN A 146 -2.05 1.09 9.09
N LEU A 147 -0.96 1.75 9.47
CA LEU A 147 -0.13 2.51 8.52
C LEU A 147 0.42 1.59 7.41
N LEU A 148 1.00 0.44 7.78
CA LEU A 148 1.56 -0.52 6.82
C LEU A 148 0.50 -1.20 5.95
N LEU A 149 -0.71 -1.42 6.47
CA LEU A 149 -1.84 -1.97 5.71
C LEU A 149 -2.23 -1.06 4.53
N GLU A 150 -2.00 0.24 4.68
CA GLU A 150 -2.20 1.26 3.64
C GLU A 150 -0.91 1.62 2.90
N GLY A 151 0.17 0.85 3.09
CA GLY A 151 1.46 1.09 2.44
C GLY A 151 2.24 2.30 2.96
N ILE A 152 1.78 2.95 4.04
CA ILE A 152 2.46 4.10 4.64
C ILE A 152 3.73 3.64 5.35
N SER A 153 4.85 4.29 5.00
CA SER A 153 6.16 3.99 5.58
C SER A 153 6.21 4.35 7.07
N ILE A 154 6.76 3.45 7.88
CA ILE A 154 7.03 3.65 9.31
C ILE A 154 8.49 4.03 9.60
N ARG A 155 9.25 4.42 8.57
CA ARG A 155 10.66 4.85 8.72
C ARG A 155 10.81 6.04 9.65
N ASN A 156 9.86 6.98 9.63
CA ASN A 156 9.85 8.13 10.54
C ASN A 156 9.24 7.77 11.90
N ILE A 157 9.82 6.75 12.55
CA ILE A 157 9.27 6.17 13.77
C ILE A 157 9.24 7.17 14.92
N VAL A 158 10.24 8.06 15.03
CA VAL A 158 10.27 9.08 16.09
C VAL A 158 9.04 9.97 15.99
N ARG A 159 8.75 10.49 14.78
CA ARG A 159 7.56 11.31 14.54
C ARG A 159 6.26 10.56 14.81
N ILE A 160 6.18 9.28 14.42
CA ILE A 160 5.01 8.45 14.71
C ILE A 160 4.80 8.32 16.22
N LEU A 161 5.87 8.06 16.98
CA LEU A 161 5.79 7.92 18.43
C LEU A 161 5.43 9.23 19.14
N GLU A 162 5.91 10.39 18.65
CA GLU A 162 5.48 11.71 19.14
C GLU A 162 3.97 11.88 18.95
N LEU A 163 3.46 11.65 17.74
CA LEU A 163 2.02 11.76 17.44
C LEU A 163 1.19 10.78 18.27
N VAL A 164 1.70 9.56 18.47
CA VAL A 164 1.05 8.58 19.34
C VAL A 164 1.04 9.04 20.81
N ALA A 165 2.11 9.69 21.29
CA ALA A 165 2.15 10.26 22.63
C ALA A 165 1.16 11.43 22.78
N ASP A 166 1.06 12.30 21.77
CA ASP A 166 0.19 13.48 21.81
C ASP A 166 -1.29 13.12 21.78
N PHE A 167 -1.68 12.24 20.85
CA PHE A 167 -3.09 11.93 20.60
C PHE A 167 -3.57 10.65 21.30
N GLY A 168 -2.67 9.76 21.71
CA GLY A 168 -2.99 8.47 22.30
C GLY A 168 -3.90 8.51 23.54
N PRO A 169 -3.61 9.34 24.57
CA PRO A 169 -4.44 9.39 25.79
C PRO A 169 -5.89 9.84 25.56
N GLY A 170 -6.15 10.61 24.51
CA GLY A 170 -7.49 11.11 24.17
C GLY A 170 -8.20 10.31 23.07
N ALA A 171 -7.50 9.37 22.42
CA ALA A 171 -8.07 8.63 21.30
C ALA A 171 -9.09 7.59 21.78
N LYS A 172 -10.32 7.69 21.27
CA LYS A 172 -11.40 6.73 21.56
C LYS A 172 -11.07 5.32 21.09
N ASN A 173 -10.41 5.20 19.94
CA ASN A 173 -10.00 3.92 19.36
C ASN A 173 -8.71 4.10 18.54
N ILE A 174 -8.11 2.96 18.14
CA ILE A 174 -6.86 2.95 17.38
C ILE A 174 -7.02 3.59 16.00
N GLU A 175 -8.18 3.45 15.36
CA GLU A 175 -8.39 3.99 14.02
C GLU A 175 -8.33 5.51 14.03
N LEU A 176 -9.04 6.16 14.94
CA LEU A 176 -9.00 7.61 15.10
C LEU A 176 -7.58 8.10 15.43
N LEU A 177 -6.85 7.37 16.28
CA LEU A 177 -5.44 7.68 16.52
C LEU A 177 -4.61 7.58 15.24
N THR A 178 -4.81 6.54 14.44
CA THR A 178 -4.10 6.37 13.17
C THR A 178 -4.41 7.51 12.21
N GLU A 179 -5.65 8.01 12.13
CA GLU A 179 -5.99 9.19 11.32
C GLU A 179 -5.20 10.44 11.78
N HIS A 180 -5.09 10.68 13.08
CA HIS A 180 -4.27 11.78 13.60
C HIS A 180 -2.78 11.59 13.27
N VAL A 181 -2.26 10.37 13.41
CA VAL A 181 -0.88 10.05 13.05
C VAL A 181 -0.65 10.26 11.56
N ARG A 182 -1.59 9.85 10.70
CA ARG A 182 -1.51 10.05 9.24
C ARG A 182 -1.50 11.53 8.88
N SER A 183 -2.40 12.33 9.44
CA SER A 183 -2.39 13.79 9.24
C SER A 183 -1.07 14.42 9.69
N GLY A 184 -0.50 13.97 10.82
CA GLY A 184 0.82 14.41 11.28
C GLY A 184 2.01 13.93 10.43
N LEU A 185 1.78 12.97 9.51
CA LEU A 185 2.70 12.48 8.49
C LEU A 185 2.41 13.06 7.09
N ASN A 186 1.61 14.12 6.97
CA ASN A 186 1.15 14.72 5.72
C ASN A 186 2.22 14.82 4.62
N ARG A 187 3.40 15.39 4.89
CA ARG A 187 4.50 15.51 3.93
C ARG A 187 4.97 14.16 3.40
N GLN A 188 5.08 13.15 4.27
CA GLN A 188 5.49 11.81 3.88
C GLN A 188 4.42 11.16 2.99
N ILE A 189 3.14 11.35 3.30
CA ILE A 189 2.03 10.81 2.51
C ILE A 189 1.98 11.51 1.16
N CYS A 190 2.03 12.84 1.12
CA CYS A 190 2.02 13.62 -0.12
C CYS A 190 3.16 13.22 -1.07
N GLU A 191 4.39 13.10 -0.55
CA GLU A 191 5.56 12.71 -1.34
C GLU A 191 5.43 11.32 -2.00
N MET A 192 4.62 10.42 -1.44
CA MET A 192 4.39 9.09 -2.03
C MET A 192 3.54 9.15 -3.30
N PHE A 193 2.76 10.22 -3.49
CA PHE A 193 1.73 10.32 -4.52
C PHE A 193 1.87 11.54 -5.43
N ALA A 194 2.78 12.46 -5.09
CA ALA A 194 3.00 13.66 -5.87
C ALA A 194 3.94 13.44 -7.05
N ASP A 195 3.77 14.23 -8.10
CA ASP A 195 4.72 14.33 -9.20
C ASP A 195 5.97 15.16 -8.80
N GLU A 196 6.92 15.31 -9.74
CA GLU A 196 8.14 16.11 -9.52
C GLU A 196 7.85 17.60 -9.22
N ALA A 197 6.67 18.10 -9.61
CA ALA A 197 6.20 19.45 -9.37
C ALA A 197 5.34 19.58 -8.09
N ARG A 198 5.26 18.51 -7.28
CA ARG A 198 4.45 18.42 -6.05
C ARG A 198 2.94 18.50 -6.26
N ASN A 199 2.46 18.12 -7.43
CA ASN A 199 1.04 17.97 -7.69
C ASN A 199 0.59 16.54 -7.38
N ILE A 200 -0.50 16.42 -6.66
CA ILE A 200 -1.20 15.14 -6.43
C ILE A 200 -2.41 15.11 -7.35
N HIS A 201 -2.37 14.21 -8.33
CA HIS A 201 -3.45 14.01 -9.28
C HIS A 201 -4.49 13.07 -8.69
N ALA A 202 -5.67 13.59 -8.33
CA ALA A 202 -6.68 12.84 -7.59
C ALA A 202 -8.07 12.93 -8.22
N ALA A 203 -8.88 11.90 -7.95
CA ALA A 203 -10.33 12.00 -8.04
C ALA A 203 -10.91 12.56 -6.74
N ILE A 204 -12.05 13.25 -6.84
CA ILE A 204 -12.84 13.72 -5.69
C ILE A 204 -14.28 13.25 -5.83
N CYS A 205 -15.02 13.20 -4.72
CA CYS A 205 -16.47 13.06 -4.77
C CYS A 205 -17.14 14.39 -5.15
N SER A 206 -18.31 14.36 -5.80
CA SER A 206 -19.14 15.56 -5.89
C SER A 206 -19.60 16.00 -4.49
N THR A 207 -19.92 17.28 -4.32
CA THR A 207 -20.38 17.84 -3.04
C THR A 207 -21.64 17.13 -2.52
N GLU A 208 -22.55 16.77 -3.41
CA GLU A 208 -23.78 16.04 -3.07
C GLU A 208 -23.46 14.62 -2.57
N LEU A 209 -22.59 13.91 -3.29
CA LEU A 209 -22.15 12.58 -2.90
C LEU A 209 -21.41 12.60 -1.58
N GLU A 210 -20.50 13.56 -1.38
CA GLU A 210 -19.76 13.70 -0.13
C GLU A 210 -20.69 13.96 1.06
N SER A 211 -21.71 14.80 0.88
CA SER A 211 -22.72 15.07 1.91
C SER A 211 -23.52 13.80 2.26
N GLU A 212 -23.98 13.04 1.26
CA GLU A 212 -24.68 11.77 1.46
C GLU A 212 -23.80 10.74 2.20
N LEU A 213 -22.52 10.65 1.80
CA LEU A 213 -21.58 9.73 2.41
C LEU A 213 -21.28 10.10 3.87
N LEU A 214 -21.12 11.39 4.18
CA LEU A 214 -20.91 11.87 5.54
C LEU A 214 -22.11 11.56 6.45
N GLU A 215 -23.33 11.72 5.96
CA GLU A 215 -24.55 11.33 6.71
C GLU A 215 -24.64 9.81 6.94
N ALA A 216 -24.09 9.02 6.01
CA ALA A 216 -24.03 7.57 6.13
C ALA A 216 -22.89 7.07 7.02
N VAL A 217 -21.96 7.92 7.47
CA VAL A 217 -20.90 7.52 8.39
C VAL A 217 -21.46 7.30 9.79
N VAL A 218 -21.25 6.10 10.31
CA VAL A 218 -21.56 5.75 11.70
C VAL A 218 -20.25 5.52 12.46
N GLU A 219 -20.05 6.27 13.54
CA GLU A 219 -18.94 6.05 14.46
C GLU A 219 -19.21 4.82 15.32
N THR A 220 -18.27 3.87 15.35
CA THR A 220 -18.34 2.68 16.21
C THR A 220 -17.09 2.58 17.09
N ASP A 221 -17.10 1.71 18.09
CA ASP A 221 -15.92 1.42 18.92
C ASP A 221 -14.73 0.92 18.08
N SER A 222 -15.00 0.32 16.92
CA SER A 222 -13.99 -0.19 15.98
C SER A 222 -13.65 0.80 14.86
N GLY A 223 -14.10 2.06 14.95
CA GLY A 223 -13.87 3.10 13.97
C GLY A 223 -15.08 3.39 13.08
N ASN A 224 -14.87 4.18 12.03
CA ASN A 224 -15.96 4.65 11.18
C ASN A 224 -16.36 3.58 10.16
N VAL A 225 -17.66 3.45 9.92
CA VAL A 225 -18.24 2.56 8.91
C VAL A 225 -19.27 3.31 8.08
N LEU A 226 -19.38 2.95 6.80
CA LEU A 226 -20.44 3.45 5.93
C LEU A 226 -21.67 2.56 6.06
N ASN A 227 -22.77 3.14 6.54
CA ASN A 227 -24.06 2.49 6.68
C ASN A 227 -24.92 2.72 5.43
N LEU A 228 -24.52 2.10 4.32
CA LEU A 228 -25.23 2.15 3.04
C LEU A 228 -25.87 0.80 2.72
N GLY A 229 -27.03 0.85 2.05
CA GLY A 229 -27.65 -0.35 1.49
C GLY A 229 -26.77 -1.00 0.41
N PRO A 230 -26.90 -2.32 0.15
CA PRO A 230 -26.06 -3.04 -0.81
C PRO A 230 -26.04 -2.43 -2.22
N ASP A 231 -27.19 -1.95 -2.72
CA ASP A 231 -27.30 -1.36 -4.05
C ASP A 231 -26.61 0.00 -4.16
N ALA A 232 -26.75 0.84 -3.12
CA ALA A 232 -26.05 2.12 -3.03
C ALA A 232 -24.54 1.91 -2.93
N LEU A 233 -24.10 0.95 -2.10
CA LEU A 233 -22.68 0.61 -1.96
C LEU A 233 -22.07 0.10 -3.27
N LYS A 234 -22.80 -0.76 -3.99
CA LYS A 234 -22.37 -1.25 -5.31
C LYS A 234 -22.24 -0.10 -6.30
N THR A 235 -23.24 0.78 -6.36
CA THR A 235 -23.25 1.95 -7.24
C THR A 235 -22.05 2.88 -6.95
N LEU A 236 -21.77 3.14 -5.67
CA LEU A 236 -20.61 3.90 -5.23
C LEU A 236 -19.29 3.29 -5.71
N ILE A 237 -19.09 2.00 -5.49
CA ILE A 237 -17.88 1.28 -5.90
C ILE A 237 -17.73 1.32 -7.43
N ASP A 238 -18.82 1.13 -8.18
CA ASP A 238 -18.81 1.16 -9.64
C ASP A 238 -18.48 2.57 -10.18
N ASN A 239 -18.99 3.62 -9.54
CA ASN A 239 -18.69 5.02 -9.89
C ASN A 239 -17.23 5.37 -9.64
N ILE A 240 -16.71 5.06 -8.45
CA ILE A 240 -15.29 5.27 -8.10
C ILE A 240 -14.40 4.44 -9.05
N GLY A 241 -14.82 3.21 -9.35
CA GLY A 241 -14.13 2.34 -10.30
C GLY A 241 -14.02 2.89 -11.71
N ARG A 242 -15.04 3.63 -12.19
CA ARG A 242 -14.98 4.34 -13.47
C ARG A 242 -13.95 5.47 -13.42
N ALA A 243 -13.96 6.29 -12.37
CA ALA A 243 -13.00 7.36 -12.20
C ALA A 243 -11.55 6.83 -12.17
N PHE A 244 -11.30 5.75 -11.42
CA PHE A 244 -10.00 5.11 -11.36
C PHE A 244 -9.53 4.51 -12.70
N ARG A 245 -10.43 3.95 -13.52
CA ARG A 245 -10.07 3.52 -14.88
C ARG A 245 -9.67 4.70 -15.75
N GLU A 246 -10.45 5.77 -15.77
CA GLU A 246 -10.12 6.98 -16.54
C GLU A 246 -8.78 7.61 -16.10
N MET A 247 -8.48 7.59 -14.79
CA MET A 247 -7.17 8.04 -14.28
C MET A 247 -6.03 7.15 -14.78
N ARG A 248 -6.18 5.83 -14.71
CA ARG A 248 -5.18 4.88 -15.23
C ARG A 248 -4.94 5.05 -16.72
N ASP A 249 -5.99 5.25 -17.50
CA ASP A 249 -5.90 5.43 -18.96
C ASP A 249 -5.11 6.71 -19.32
N LYS A 250 -5.11 7.71 -18.42
CA LYS A 250 -4.29 8.93 -18.52
C LYS A 250 -2.89 8.79 -17.90
N GLY A 251 -2.53 7.60 -17.40
CA GLY A 251 -1.23 7.35 -16.75
C GLY A 251 -1.13 7.81 -15.30
N PHE A 252 -2.24 8.20 -14.67
CA PHE A 252 -2.26 8.61 -13.26
C PHE A 252 -2.52 7.42 -12.32
N SER A 253 -2.03 7.56 -11.08
CA SER A 253 -2.32 6.61 -9.99
C SER A 253 -3.77 6.72 -9.51
N GLU A 254 -4.34 5.62 -9.02
CA GLU A 254 -5.69 5.60 -8.45
C GLU A 254 -5.72 6.26 -7.07
N ILE A 255 -5.98 7.56 -7.03
CA ILE A 255 -6.04 8.35 -5.79
C ILE A 255 -7.43 8.97 -5.67
N LEU A 256 -8.07 8.76 -4.52
CA LEU A 256 -9.31 9.43 -4.13
C LEU A 256 -9.03 10.35 -2.94
N LEU A 257 -9.28 11.64 -3.11
CA LEU A 257 -9.20 12.66 -2.06
C LEU A 257 -10.59 12.89 -1.46
N VAL A 258 -10.68 12.83 -0.13
CA VAL A 258 -11.96 12.94 0.61
C VAL A 258 -11.80 13.69 1.93
N GLU A 259 -12.90 14.12 2.53
CA GLU A 259 -12.88 14.69 3.88
C GLU A 259 -12.36 13.72 4.97
N PRO A 260 -11.68 14.23 6.03
CA PRO A 260 -11.10 13.41 7.09
C PRO A 260 -12.06 12.39 7.73
N ASN A 261 -13.31 12.78 7.97
CA ASN A 261 -14.29 11.91 8.64
C ASN A 261 -14.75 10.74 7.77
N LEU A 262 -14.52 10.80 6.46
CA LEU A 262 -14.98 9.81 5.49
C LEU A 262 -13.87 8.82 5.08
N ARG A 263 -12.60 9.23 5.19
CA ARG A 263 -11.43 8.52 4.64
C ARG A 263 -11.32 7.07 5.09
N SER A 264 -11.36 6.79 6.40
CA SER A 264 -11.19 5.43 6.91
C SER A 264 -12.35 4.51 6.52
N ALA A 265 -13.58 5.03 6.52
CA ALA A 265 -14.77 4.29 6.14
C ALA A 265 -14.74 3.92 4.65
N LEU A 266 -14.40 4.87 3.76
CA LEU A 266 -14.21 4.60 2.34
C LEU A 266 -13.03 3.66 2.07
N ARG A 267 -11.92 3.79 2.80
CA ARG A 267 -10.80 2.86 2.66
C ARG A 267 -11.23 1.42 2.92
N LYS A 268 -12.01 1.15 3.98
CA LYS A 268 -12.52 -0.19 4.28
C LYS A 268 -13.41 -0.75 3.16
N VAL A 269 -14.27 0.09 2.58
CA VAL A 269 -15.15 -0.28 1.47
C VAL A 269 -14.33 -0.62 0.23
N LEU A 270 -13.40 0.25 -0.15
CA LEU A 270 -12.68 0.17 -1.41
C LEU A 270 -11.54 -0.85 -1.38
N GLN A 271 -10.93 -1.13 -0.22
CA GLN A 271 -9.79 -2.03 -0.10
C GLN A 271 -10.06 -3.44 -0.65
N ARG A 272 -11.33 -3.90 -0.67
CA ARG A 272 -11.68 -5.22 -1.21
C ARG A 272 -11.53 -5.29 -2.74
N SER A 273 -11.90 -4.22 -3.43
CA SER A 273 -11.94 -4.15 -4.90
C SER A 273 -10.73 -3.41 -5.49
N TYR A 274 -10.17 -2.48 -4.75
CA TYR A 274 -9.11 -1.55 -5.17
C TYR A 274 -7.99 -1.52 -4.12
N GLN A 275 -7.29 -2.64 -3.95
CA GLN A 275 -6.23 -2.79 -2.94
C GLN A 275 -5.10 -1.76 -3.10
N GLN A 276 -4.76 -1.44 -4.35
CA GLN A 276 -3.67 -0.52 -4.72
C GLN A 276 -4.09 0.96 -4.72
N ALA A 277 -5.39 1.26 -4.71
CA ALA A 277 -5.86 2.64 -4.70
C ALA A 277 -5.57 3.31 -3.35
N ALA A 278 -5.12 4.56 -3.42
CA ALA A 278 -4.86 5.39 -2.25
C ALA A 278 -6.08 6.25 -1.93
N ILE A 279 -6.50 6.20 -0.66
CA ILE A 279 -7.58 7.07 -0.14
C ILE A 279 -6.93 8.07 0.81
N ILE A 280 -6.84 9.32 0.36
CA ILE A 280 -6.12 10.40 1.04
C ILE A 280 -7.15 11.37 1.62
N SER A 281 -6.89 11.83 2.85
CA SER A 281 -7.72 12.87 3.45
C SER A 281 -7.25 14.27 3.03
N ALA A 282 -8.16 15.22 2.88
CA ALA A 282 -7.82 16.65 2.77
C ALA A 282 -6.90 17.13 3.92
N GLY A 283 -7.05 16.56 5.13
CA GLY A 283 -6.18 16.85 6.29
C GLY A 283 -4.77 16.24 6.21
N GLU A 284 -4.49 15.42 5.20
CA GLU A 284 -3.17 14.84 4.91
C GLU A 284 -2.41 15.63 3.85
N ILE A 285 -3.02 16.67 3.27
CA ILE A 285 -2.37 17.51 2.26
C ILE A 285 -1.52 18.57 2.94
N ALA A 286 -0.20 18.46 2.77
CA ALA A 286 0.73 19.44 3.31
C ALA A 286 0.65 20.77 2.51
N PRO A 287 0.88 21.94 3.15
CA PRO A 287 0.70 23.24 2.51
C PRO A 287 1.55 23.50 1.26
N ASP A 288 2.64 22.74 1.08
CA ASP A 288 3.58 22.87 -0.03
C ASP A 288 3.31 21.90 -1.20
N TYR A 289 2.14 21.25 -1.20
CA TYR A 289 1.65 20.37 -2.26
C TYR A 289 0.35 20.93 -2.85
N ASN A 290 0.16 20.71 -4.14
CA ASN A 290 -1.05 21.12 -4.85
C ASN A 290 -1.91 19.90 -5.19
N ILE A 291 -3.22 20.11 -5.29
CA ILE A 291 -4.15 19.10 -5.78
C ILE A 291 -4.55 19.44 -7.20
N ASP A 292 -4.38 18.47 -8.10
CA ASP A 292 -4.89 18.54 -9.45
C ASP A 292 -6.06 17.55 -9.58
N ILE A 293 -7.26 18.09 -9.83
CA ILE A 293 -8.48 17.30 -9.87
C ILE A 293 -8.64 16.72 -11.28
N ILE A 294 -8.35 15.43 -11.40
CA ILE A 294 -8.45 14.71 -12.67
C ILE A 294 -9.90 14.31 -12.97
N ARG A 295 -10.66 14.01 -11.92
CA ARG A 295 -12.02 13.48 -12.04
C ARG A 295 -12.89 13.81 -10.84
N VAL A 296 -14.17 14.05 -11.12
CA VAL A 296 -15.24 14.06 -10.11
C VAL A 296 -16.05 12.77 -10.27
N VAL A 297 -16.20 12.04 -9.16
CA VAL A 297 -17.01 10.82 -9.02
C VAL A 297 -18.49 11.16 -8.91
#